data_AF-A0A8J7FSP1-F1
#
_entry.id   AF-A0A8J7FSP1-F1
#
_cell.length_a   1.000
_cell.length_b   1.000
_cell.length_c   1.000
_cell.angle_alpha   90.00
_cell.angle_beta   90.00
_cell.angle_gamma   90.00
#
_symmetry.space_group_name_H-M   'P 1'
#
loop_
_entity.id
_entity.type
_entity.pdbx_description
1 polymer ?
#
loop_
_entity_poly.entity_id
_entity_poly.type
_entity_poly.pdbx_seq_one_letter_code
_entity_poly.pdbx_strand_id
1 'polypeptide(L)'
;MKILAVEDDVWMASALADTLTQQNYTVEIAADGQAGWELAIGTDYDLILLDITLPRLDGITLCRKLRQEGDQTPILLLTAKDTQSDKVMGLDAGADDYLAKPFDFQELLARVRALLRRGNSALPPVLEWGNLRLDPSLCEVTCNGETLHLTRKEYGLLELFLRNQHRIFSPSAIIERLWAFENSPRESTIKSHVKALRQKLKAAGMEPDCIETVYGLGYRLKPSEENSQKNFQENRQSDRSAESMPNDVEQKIRAAVMQAQDAFKAQIGDRLTILQQMAEALAQSNLSETLRNQAEREAHKLAGTLGTFGLAEASGLAEAIEDLLQSRPLTQQNADSLQQLVTRLYRELEQSPPASISLPAPPDPATGELPLLLIISQDEQMAEQWLKEASQGMRVEVIFPPIAAGMNGPELNPIVLKKPDAILLDLDAGERKQDSLQLLSALSKQLPSVPVLAWTEQDNLSDRLEVVRRGGHGFLHPSMPIAQGIEHIAQVLQPVHADEAEILVVDDDPVVLNTVRALLQPWGMQITTLDTPQQFWEVLNNVSPDLLILDVQMPDINGIELCQVIRADPQWSKLPVLFLTAHTDTNTVHQVFIAKADDCVSKASMGAKLVPRVLSCLERSF
;
A
#
# COMPACT_ATOMS: atom_id res chain seq x y z
N MET A 1 22.65 9.93 7.55
CA MET A 1 21.71 10.59 6.62
C MET A 1 22.18 12.01 6.35
N LYS A 2 21.94 12.52 5.15
CA LYS A 2 22.33 13.84 4.66
C LYS A 2 21.10 14.72 4.44
N ILE A 3 21.10 15.93 4.99
CA ILE A 3 19.98 16.88 4.97
C ILE A 3 20.44 18.16 4.27
N LEU A 4 19.65 18.65 3.32
CA LEU A 4 19.81 19.98 2.75
C LEU A 4 18.93 20.96 3.52
N ALA A 5 19.51 22.05 4.03
CA ALA A 5 18.77 23.14 4.66
C ALA A 5 18.86 24.39 3.78
N VAL A 6 17.73 24.83 3.22
CA VAL A 6 17.62 26.03 2.37
C VAL A 6 16.96 27.13 3.20
N GLU A 7 17.77 28.08 3.67
CA GLU A 7 17.39 29.12 4.62
C GLU A 7 18.27 30.36 4.37
N ASP A 8 17.66 31.52 4.17
CA ASP A 8 18.38 32.77 3.90
C ASP A 8 18.77 33.52 5.18
N ASP A 9 18.08 33.28 6.30
CA ASP A 9 18.49 33.78 7.61
C ASP A 9 19.71 32.99 8.13
N VAL A 10 20.87 33.63 8.13
CA VAL A 10 22.15 33.05 8.57
C VAL A 10 22.11 32.52 10.01
N TRP A 11 21.38 33.18 10.91
CA TRP A 11 21.28 32.75 12.30
C TRP A 11 20.41 31.50 12.43
N MET A 12 19.27 31.48 11.73
CA MET A 12 18.41 30.29 11.68
C MET A 12 19.13 29.11 11.02
N ALA A 13 19.80 29.34 9.89
CA ALA A 13 20.56 28.32 9.17
C ALA A 13 21.66 27.71 10.04
N SER A 14 22.40 28.54 10.79
CA SER A 14 23.41 28.06 11.75
C SER A 14 22.77 27.24 12.88
N ALA A 15 21.66 27.71 13.46
CA ALA A 15 20.99 27.00 14.55
C ALA A 15 20.40 25.65 14.10
N LEU A 16 19.84 25.59 12.89
CA LEU A 16 19.39 24.35 12.24
C LEU A 16 20.55 23.39 12.05
N ALA A 17 21.65 23.86 11.45
CA ALA A 17 22.83 23.04 11.19
C ALA A 17 23.45 22.50 12.50
N ASP A 18 23.60 23.33 13.52
CA ASP A 18 24.13 22.93 14.83
C ASP A 18 23.24 21.86 15.48
N THR A 19 21.92 22.10 15.52
CA THR A 19 20.95 21.19 16.15
C THR A 19 20.89 19.84 15.46
N LEU A 20 20.80 19.83 14.12
CA LEU A 20 20.74 18.60 13.33
C LEU A 20 22.08 17.85 13.37
N THR A 21 23.20 18.56 13.37
CA THR A 21 24.54 17.95 13.50
C THR A 21 24.76 17.31 14.87
N GLN A 22 24.16 17.86 15.95
CA GLN A 22 24.14 17.23 17.27
C GLN A 22 23.37 15.91 17.28
N GLN A 23 22.37 15.76 16.39
CA GLN A 23 21.61 14.53 16.16
C GLN A 23 22.27 13.61 15.11
N ASN A 24 23.57 13.80 14.83
CA ASN A 24 24.36 12.98 13.91
C ASN A 24 23.95 13.06 12.42
N TYR A 25 23.13 14.03 12.03
CA TYR A 25 22.86 14.31 10.61
C TYR A 25 24.04 15.04 9.97
N THR A 26 24.27 14.80 8.69
CA THR A 26 25.15 15.65 7.86
C THR A 26 24.29 16.74 7.25
N VAL A 27 24.61 18.01 7.50
CA VAL A 27 23.81 19.14 7.02
C VAL A 27 24.60 19.95 6.01
N GLU A 28 23.97 20.28 4.90
CA GLU A 28 24.46 21.21 3.90
C GLU A 28 23.51 22.41 3.81
N ILE A 29 24.04 23.64 3.73
CA ILE A 29 23.26 24.86 3.80
C ILE A 29 23.25 25.56 2.44
N ALA A 30 22.06 25.95 1.98
CA ALA A 30 21.88 26.85 0.85
C ALA A 30 21.25 28.17 1.33
N ALA A 31 21.85 29.29 0.97
CA ALA A 31 21.40 30.61 1.42
C ALA A 31 20.21 31.18 0.62
N ASP A 32 19.74 30.49 -0.41
CA ASP A 32 18.63 30.90 -1.26
C ASP A 32 18.14 29.74 -2.14
N GLY A 33 16.95 29.89 -2.75
CA GLY A 33 16.34 28.80 -3.49
C GLY A 33 17.06 28.40 -4.78
N GLN A 34 17.83 29.30 -5.41
CA GLN A 34 18.59 28.93 -6.61
C GLN A 34 19.79 28.06 -6.25
N ALA A 35 20.51 28.39 -5.18
CA ALA A 35 21.57 27.53 -4.65
C ALA A 35 20.99 26.20 -4.13
N GLY A 36 19.82 26.24 -3.47
CA GLY A 36 19.11 25.05 -3.02
C GLY A 36 18.74 24.10 -4.17
N TRP A 37 18.26 24.66 -5.29
CA TRP A 37 18.01 23.92 -6.52
C TRP A 37 19.26 23.23 -7.06
N GLU A 38 20.35 23.98 -7.23
CA GLU A 38 21.61 23.47 -7.79
C GLU A 38 22.21 22.33 -6.95
N LEU A 39 22.11 22.44 -5.62
CA LEU A 39 22.54 21.37 -4.72
C LEU A 39 21.63 20.15 -4.79
N ALA A 40 20.30 20.33 -4.77
CA ALA A 40 19.35 19.23 -4.77
C ALA A 40 19.42 18.37 -6.05
N ILE A 41 19.65 18.98 -7.22
CA ILE A 41 19.82 18.22 -8.48
C ILE A 41 21.20 17.57 -8.63
N GLY A 42 22.21 18.11 -7.93
CA GLY A 42 23.60 17.69 -8.07
C GLY A 42 24.03 16.66 -7.03
N THR A 43 23.23 16.41 -6.00
CA THR A 43 23.58 15.52 -4.90
C THR A 43 22.34 14.92 -4.26
N ASP A 44 22.39 13.62 -3.95
CA ASP A 44 21.30 12.93 -3.25
C ASP A 44 21.23 13.37 -1.77
N TYR A 45 20.04 13.78 -1.33
CA TYR A 45 19.72 14.08 0.05
C TYR A 45 18.64 13.13 0.58
N ASP A 46 18.65 12.87 1.89
CA ASP A 46 17.61 12.06 2.53
C ASP A 46 16.40 12.90 2.97
N LEU A 47 16.59 14.23 3.12
CA LEU A 47 15.55 15.20 3.49
C LEU A 47 15.98 16.61 3.06
N ILE A 48 15.02 17.43 2.65
CA ILE A 48 15.21 18.86 2.41
C ILE A 48 14.37 19.67 3.40
N LEU A 49 15.02 20.53 4.18
CA LEU A 49 14.39 21.59 4.97
C LEU A 49 14.36 22.86 4.12
N LEU A 50 13.18 23.42 3.90
CA LEU A 50 12.99 24.44 2.88
C LEU A 50 12.18 25.62 3.43
N ASP A 51 12.81 26.78 3.59
CA ASP A 51 12.04 28.00 3.86
C ASP A 51 11.15 28.35 2.66
N ILE A 52 9.91 28.76 2.93
CA ILE A 52 9.00 29.29 1.91
C ILE A 52 9.52 30.63 1.38
N THR A 53 9.98 31.51 2.26
CA THR A 53 10.38 32.88 1.90
C THR A 53 11.85 32.96 1.57
N LEU A 54 12.22 32.48 0.38
CA LEU A 54 13.60 32.50 -0.10
C LEU A 54 13.82 33.57 -1.19
N PRO A 55 15.00 34.22 -1.21
CA PRO A 55 15.38 35.07 -2.33
C PRO A 55 15.68 34.25 -3.59
N ARG A 56 15.62 34.92 -4.75
CA ARG A 56 15.85 34.37 -6.11
C ARG A 56 14.81 33.35 -6.59
N LEU A 57 14.54 32.31 -5.81
CA LEU A 57 13.54 31.28 -6.10
C LEU A 57 12.80 30.96 -4.79
N ASP A 58 11.49 31.16 -4.76
CA ASP A 58 10.70 30.90 -3.56
C ASP A 58 10.58 29.40 -3.27
N GLY A 59 10.44 29.03 -1.98
CA GLY A 59 10.46 27.64 -1.54
C GLY A 59 9.33 26.80 -2.12
N ILE A 60 8.13 27.36 -2.32
CA ILE A 60 7.00 26.62 -2.91
C ILE A 60 7.27 26.33 -4.39
N THR A 61 7.78 27.31 -5.14
CA THR A 61 8.17 27.10 -6.54
C THR A 61 9.34 26.14 -6.66
N LEU A 62 10.33 26.21 -5.76
CA LEU A 62 11.42 25.23 -5.69
C LEU A 62 10.90 23.81 -5.43
N CYS A 63 10.03 23.62 -4.44
CA CYS A 63 9.37 22.33 -4.17
C CYS A 63 8.67 21.78 -5.42
N ARG A 64 7.84 22.60 -6.07
CA ARG A 64 7.14 22.21 -7.30
C ARG A 64 8.10 21.80 -8.41
N LYS A 65 9.20 22.55 -8.56
CA LYS A 65 10.22 22.28 -9.58
C LYS A 65 10.94 20.95 -9.32
N LEU A 66 11.29 20.65 -8.06
CA LEU A 66 11.89 19.36 -7.68
C LEU A 66 10.95 18.19 -8.01
N ARG A 67 9.66 18.32 -7.65
CA ARG A 67 8.65 17.30 -7.96
C ARG A 67 8.42 17.11 -9.46
N GLN A 68 8.52 18.17 -10.26
CA GLN A 68 8.42 18.08 -11.72
C GLN A 68 9.58 17.32 -12.38
N GLU A 69 10.78 17.37 -11.80
CA GLU A 69 11.92 16.53 -12.23
C GLU A 69 11.84 15.09 -11.68
N GLY A 70 10.78 14.76 -10.93
CA GLY A 70 10.56 13.43 -10.36
C GLY A 70 11.29 13.19 -9.04
N ASP A 71 11.93 14.20 -8.44
CA ASP A 71 12.58 14.09 -7.14
C ASP A 71 11.54 13.73 -6.06
N GLN A 72 11.75 12.62 -5.36
CA GLN A 72 10.90 12.11 -4.27
C GLN A 72 11.51 12.32 -2.89
N THR A 73 12.61 13.07 -2.79
CA THR A 73 13.24 13.39 -1.50
C THR A 73 12.19 14.07 -0.62
N PRO A 74 12.00 13.62 0.65
CA PRO A 74 11.07 14.26 1.56
C PRO A 74 11.40 15.75 1.74
N ILE A 75 10.38 16.61 1.69
CA ILE A 75 10.52 18.07 1.87
C ILE A 75 9.71 18.52 3.08
N LEU A 76 10.36 19.15 4.06
CA LEU A 76 9.74 19.84 5.18
C LEU A 76 9.79 21.36 4.94
N LEU A 77 8.64 21.98 4.71
CA LEU A 77 8.55 23.43 4.54
C LEU A 77 8.63 24.15 5.89
N LEU A 78 9.45 25.19 5.98
CA LEU A 78 9.50 26.10 7.12
C LEU A 78 8.75 27.39 6.74
N THR A 79 7.75 27.80 7.52
CA THR A 79 6.89 28.95 7.15
C THR A 79 6.76 29.97 8.27
N ALA A 80 7.00 31.25 7.99
CA ALA A 80 6.72 32.34 8.94
C ALA A 80 5.23 32.73 9.04
N LYS A 81 4.37 32.22 8.14
CA LYS A 81 2.96 32.60 8.08
C LYS A 81 2.05 31.42 8.37
N ASP A 82 1.24 31.56 9.42
CA ASP A 82 0.20 30.61 9.81
C ASP A 82 -1.12 30.80 9.01
N THR A 83 -1.04 31.33 7.79
CA THR A 83 -2.20 31.42 6.90
C THR A 83 -2.48 30.03 6.32
N GLN A 84 -3.68 29.49 6.57
CA GLN A 84 -4.14 28.20 6.00
C GLN A 84 -3.84 28.07 4.49
N SER A 85 -3.88 29.18 3.75
CA SER A 85 -3.57 29.23 2.32
C SER A 85 -2.14 28.81 1.97
N ASP A 86 -1.12 29.26 2.71
CA ASP A 86 0.28 28.98 2.35
C ASP A 86 0.67 27.53 2.66
N LYS A 87 0.07 26.96 3.72
CA LYS A 87 0.20 25.54 4.07
C LYS A 87 -0.40 24.64 2.99
N VAL A 88 -1.61 24.98 2.54
CA VAL A 88 -2.28 24.26 1.44
C VAL A 88 -1.45 24.35 0.16
N MET A 89 -1.01 25.55 -0.24
CA MET A 89 -0.19 25.72 -1.43
C MET A 89 1.14 24.95 -1.37
N GLY A 90 1.77 24.88 -0.19
CA GLY A 90 3.00 24.13 0.00
C GLY A 90 2.82 22.62 -0.13
N LEU A 91 1.77 22.07 0.48
CA LEU A 91 1.43 20.64 0.37
C LEU A 91 0.96 20.27 -1.04
N ASP A 92 0.16 21.12 -1.69
CA ASP A 92 -0.27 20.94 -3.09
C ASP A 92 0.92 21.03 -4.08
N ALA A 93 1.99 21.73 -3.70
CA ALA A 93 3.24 21.75 -4.46
C ALA A 93 4.08 20.46 -4.27
N GLY A 94 3.64 19.55 -3.39
CA GLY A 94 4.24 18.25 -3.15
C GLY A 94 5.18 18.18 -1.95
N ALA A 95 5.11 19.13 -1.01
CA ALA A 95 5.81 19.01 0.27
C ALA A 95 5.15 17.92 1.14
N ASP A 96 5.96 17.25 1.96
CA ASP A 96 5.53 16.09 2.76
C ASP A 96 5.02 16.49 4.15
N ASP A 97 5.51 17.63 4.66
CA ASP A 97 5.08 18.24 5.92
C ASP A 97 5.47 19.73 5.94
N TYR A 98 4.98 20.47 6.93
CA TYR A 98 5.36 21.85 7.18
C TYR A 98 5.56 22.12 8.68
N LEU A 99 6.32 23.16 8.99
CA LEU A 99 6.56 23.64 10.35
C LEU A 99 6.54 25.17 10.40
N ALA A 100 5.71 25.74 11.29
CA ALA A 100 5.55 27.18 11.41
C ALA A 100 6.66 27.81 12.27
N LYS A 101 7.26 28.91 11.82
CA LYS A 101 8.20 29.75 12.56
C LYS A 101 7.42 30.74 13.45
N PRO A 102 7.82 30.93 14.72
CA PRO A 102 8.90 30.24 15.43
C PRO A 102 8.47 28.83 15.84
N PHE A 103 9.37 27.85 15.72
CA PHE A 103 9.13 26.46 16.10
C PHE A 103 10.03 26.01 17.24
N ASP A 104 9.60 24.96 17.95
CA ASP A 104 10.45 24.22 18.88
C ASP A 104 11.39 23.29 18.11
N PHE A 105 12.69 23.29 18.44
CA PHE A 105 13.66 22.40 17.82
C PHE A 105 13.38 20.92 18.10
N GLN A 106 12.75 20.57 19.22
CA GLN A 106 12.29 19.20 19.49
C GLN A 106 11.17 18.79 18.53
N GLU A 107 10.26 19.72 18.18
CA GLU A 107 9.21 19.48 17.19
C GLU A 107 9.82 19.29 15.80
N LEU A 108 10.75 20.17 15.39
CA LEU A 108 11.51 20.01 14.15
C LEU A 108 12.16 18.63 14.06
N LEU A 109 12.90 18.22 15.10
CA LEU A 109 13.58 16.94 15.13
C LEU A 109 12.61 15.75 15.07
N ALA A 110 11.42 15.87 15.69
CA ALA A 110 10.39 14.84 15.60
C ALA A 110 9.86 14.69 14.17
N ARG A 111 9.59 15.80 13.49
CA ARG A 111 9.13 15.81 12.08
C ARG A 111 10.21 15.28 11.13
N VAL A 112 11.45 15.71 11.31
CA VAL A 112 12.62 15.19 10.57
C VAL A 112 12.70 13.67 10.70
N ARG A 113 12.63 13.12 11.92
CA ARG A 113 12.63 11.66 12.14
C ARG A 113 11.44 10.97 11.47
N ALA A 114 10.25 11.57 11.54
CA ALA A 114 9.04 11.00 10.94
C ALA A 114 9.15 10.93 9.40
N LEU A 115 9.67 11.97 8.76
CA LEU A 115 9.87 12.04 7.31
C LEU A 115 10.95 11.08 6.83
N LEU A 116 12.09 11.02 7.52
CA LEU A 116 13.18 10.10 7.19
C LEU A 116 12.77 8.62 7.34
N ARG A 117 11.75 8.32 8.15
CA ARG A 117 11.15 6.97 8.24
C ARG A 117 10.21 6.65 7.07
N ARG A 118 9.57 7.65 6.46
CA ARG A 118 8.64 7.47 5.32
C ARG A 118 9.36 7.26 3.99
N GLY A 119 10.48 7.95 3.77
CA GLY A 119 11.24 7.92 2.50
C GLY A 119 11.93 6.58 2.17
N ASN A 120 12.03 5.67 3.14
CA ASN A 120 12.57 4.32 2.96
C ASN A 120 11.56 3.33 3.58
N SER A 121 10.95 2.48 2.74
CA SER A 121 10.00 1.44 3.16
C SER A 121 10.44 0.72 4.43
N ALA A 122 9.55 0.69 5.43
CA ALA A 122 9.59 -0.16 6.61
C ALA A 122 10.97 -0.36 7.29
N LEU A 123 11.63 0.74 7.68
CA LEU A 123 12.76 0.61 8.61
C LEU A 123 12.22 0.37 10.04
N PRO A 124 12.62 -0.71 10.73
CA PRO A 124 12.27 -0.90 12.11
C PRO A 124 12.76 0.29 12.94
N PRO A 125 12.02 0.71 13.99
CA PRO A 125 12.38 1.88 14.82
C PRO A 125 13.76 1.71 15.46
N VAL A 126 14.23 0.48 15.55
CA VAL A 126 15.53 0.09 16.08
C VAL A 126 16.16 -0.90 15.10
N LEU A 127 17.39 -0.63 14.66
CA LEU A 127 18.13 -1.46 13.72
C LEU A 127 18.88 -2.55 14.49
N GLU A 128 18.64 -3.81 14.15
CA GLU A 128 19.18 -4.97 14.88
C GLU A 128 20.01 -5.88 13.96
N TRP A 129 21.10 -6.42 14.50
CA TRP A 129 21.94 -7.43 13.85
C TRP A 129 22.67 -8.28 14.88
N GLY A 130 22.26 -9.55 15.04
CA GLY A 130 22.71 -10.39 16.14
C GLY A 130 22.44 -9.71 17.49
N ASN A 131 23.48 -9.51 18.29
CA ASN A 131 23.36 -8.86 19.60
C ASN A 131 23.53 -7.33 19.55
N LEU A 132 23.66 -6.75 18.35
CA LEU A 132 23.81 -5.32 18.14
C LEU A 132 22.46 -4.67 17.89
N ARG A 133 22.22 -3.54 18.56
CA ARG A 133 20.97 -2.79 18.49
C ARG A 133 21.27 -1.30 18.42
N LEU A 134 20.80 -0.62 17.37
CA LEU A 134 20.98 0.82 17.15
C LEU A 134 19.61 1.49 17.07
N ASP A 135 19.33 2.41 17.99
CA ASP A 135 18.11 3.21 18.00
C ASP A 135 18.41 4.61 17.41
N PRO A 136 17.95 4.91 16.18
CA PRO A 136 18.15 6.22 15.56
C PRO A 136 17.42 7.36 16.26
N SER A 137 16.36 7.05 17.01
CA SER A 137 15.57 8.04 17.75
C SER A 137 16.31 8.52 19.00
N LEU A 138 17.01 7.60 19.67
CA LEU A 138 17.81 7.89 20.87
C LEU A 138 19.28 8.21 20.54
N CYS A 139 19.73 7.97 19.31
CA CYS A 139 21.15 7.97 18.93
C CYS A 139 21.99 7.04 19.83
N GLU A 140 21.39 5.92 20.26
CA GLU A 140 22.01 4.96 21.15
C GLU A 140 22.35 3.67 20.41
N VAL A 141 23.52 3.12 20.72
CA VAL A 141 23.95 1.80 20.25
C VAL A 141 24.17 0.93 21.47
N THR A 142 23.58 -0.25 21.47
CA THR A 142 23.79 -1.27 22.49
C THR A 142 24.28 -2.56 21.84
N CYS A 143 25.11 -3.29 22.54
CA CYS A 143 25.65 -4.57 22.13
C CYS A 143 25.60 -5.51 23.33
N ASN A 144 24.96 -6.67 23.20
CA ASN A 144 24.70 -7.58 24.34
C ASN A 144 23.98 -6.90 25.52
N GLY A 145 23.14 -5.89 25.23
CA GLY A 145 22.44 -5.10 26.25
C GLY A 145 23.29 -4.02 26.94
N GLU A 146 24.59 -3.90 26.63
CA GLU A 146 25.45 -2.83 27.15
C GLU A 146 25.62 -1.69 26.14
N THR A 147 25.65 -0.44 26.62
CA THR A 147 25.83 0.74 25.75
C THR A 147 27.21 0.77 25.10
N LEU A 148 27.24 0.88 23.78
CA LEU A 148 28.45 0.98 22.97
C LEU A 148 28.70 2.43 22.55
N HIS A 149 29.77 3.03 23.08
CA HIS A 149 30.11 4.42 22.74
C HIS A 149 30.87 4.53 21.41
N LEU A 150 30.17 5.06 20.40
CA LEU A 150 30.72 5.37 19.08
C LEU A 150 30.92 6.88 18.90
N THR A 151 31.95 7.26 18.14
CA THR A 151 32.08 8.62 17.61
C THR A 151 31.04 8.84 16.51
N ARG A 152 30.72 10.09 16.17
CA ARG A 152 29.69 10.40 15.15
C ARG A 152 29.93 9.67 13.81
N LYS A 153 31.18 9.58 13.36
CA LYS A 153 31.51 8.90 12.10
C LYS A 153 31.45 7.38 12.21
N GLU A 154 31.80 6.82 13.36
CA GLU A 154 31.61 5.39 13.61
C GLU A 154 30.13 5.03 13.71
N TYR A 155 29.31 5.86 14.35
CA TYR A 155 27.86 5.72 14.39
C TYR A 155 27.26 5.77 13.00
N GLY A 156 27.58 6.81 12.21
CA GLY A 156 27.05 6.96 10.85
C GLY A 156 27.45 5.81 9.92
N LEU A 157 28.68 5.26 10.08
CA LEU A 157 29.10 4.04 9.38
C LEU A 157 28.25 2.83 9.80
N LEU A 158 28.05 2.64 11.09
CA LEU A 158 27.27 1.51 11.60
C LEU A 158 25.81 1.57 11.15
N GLU A 159 25.19 2.75 11.26
CA GLU A 159 23.84 3.00 10.78
C GLU A 159 23.72 2.75 9.28
N LEU A 160 24.68 3.23 8.47
CA LEU A 160 24.70 2.99 7.03
C LEU A 160 24.68 1.49 6.70
N PHE A 161 25.52 0.70 7.37
CA PHE A 161 25.60 -0.74 7.16
C PHE A 161 24.34 -1.48 7.65
N LEU A 162 23.80 -1.12 8.82
CA LEU A 162 22.60 -1.74 9.39
C LEU A 162 21.34 -1.47 8.55
N ARG A 163 21.22 -0.27 7.97
CA ARG A 163 20.11 0.08 7.07
C ARG A 163 20.19 -0.60 5.70
N ASN A 164 21.37 -1.09 5.32
CA ASN A 164 21.63 -1.63 3.99
C ASN A 164 22.30 -3.00 4.13
N GLN A 165 21.62 -3.92 4.81
CA GLN A 165 22.12 -5.27 5.04
C GLN A 165 22.45 -5.92 3.69
N HIS A 166 23.57 -6.63 3.63
CA HIS A 166 24.08 -7.31 2.43
C HIS A 166 24.57 -6.42 1.26
N ARG A 167 24.44 -5.08 1.33
CA ARG A 167 24.96 -4.15 0.30
C ARG A 167 26.45 -3.85 0.51
N ILE A 168 27.19 -3.73 -0.60
CA ILE A 168 28.60 -3.31 -0.61
C ILE A 168 28.68 -1.80 -0.82
N PHE A 169 29.48 -1.12 0.00
CA PHE A 169 29.78 0.31 -0.15
C PHE A 169 31.27 0.55 -0.42
N SER A 170 31.58 1.23 -1.52
CA SER A 170 32.92 1.71 -1.83
C SER A 170 33.33 2.86 -0.89
N PRO A 171 34.64 3.15 -0.71
CA PRO A 171 35.08 4.29 0.08
C PRO A 171 34.51 5.63 -0.40
N SER A 172 34.38 5.82 -1.72
CA SER A 172 33.79 7.02 -2.32
C SER A 172 32.30 7.15 -1.98
N ALA A 173 31.52 6.08 -2.12
CA ALA A 173 30.09 6.08 -1.79
C ALA A 173 29.83 6.33 -0.30
N ILE A 174 30.73 5.87 0.58
CA ILE A 174 30.69 6.16 2.01
C ILE A 174 30.96 7.65 2.27
N ILE A 175 31.92 8.25 1.55
CA ILE A 175 32.24 9.69 1.67
C ILE A 175 31.04 10.52 1.27
N GLU A 176 30.47 10.25 0.10
CA GLU A 176 29.31 10.97 -0.46
C GLU A 176 28.11 10.98 0.50
N ARG A 177 27.89 9.87 1.22
CA ARG A 177 26.76 9.74 2.15
C ARG A 177 26.99 10.30 3.55
N LEU A 178 28.24 10.28 4.04
CA LEU A 178 28.54 10.58 5.44
C LEU A 178 29.34 11.87 5.65
N TRP A 179 29.77 12.55 4.60
CA TRP A 179 30.50 13.83 4.69
C TRP A 179 29.84 14.91 3.83
N ALA A 180 29.91 16.16 4.33
CA ALA A 180 29.55 17.33 3.56
C ALA A 180 30.60 17.58 2.48
N PHE A 181 30.18 18.13 1.34
CA PHE A 181 31.04 18.30 0.16
C PHE A 181 32.34 19.06 0.50
N GLU A 182 32.22 20.17 1.22
CA GLU A 182 33.32 21.06 1.61
C GLU A 182 34.35 20.40 2.55
N ASN A 183 33.98 19.31 3.23
CA ASN A 183 34.80 18.64 4.25
C ASN A 183 35.07 17.16 3.92
N SER A 184 35.10 16.81 2.63
CA SER A 184 35.30 15.45 2.15
C SER A 184 36.72 14.93 2.47
N PRO A 185 36.87 13.81 3.21
CA PRO A 185 38.17 13.27 3.56
C PRO A 185 38.76 12.45 2.41
N ARG A 186 40.03 12.06 2.55
CA ARG A 186 40.63 11.04 1.67
C ARG A 186 40.05 9.66 1.97
N GLU A 187 39.96 8.79 0.97
CA GLU A 187 39.50 7.39 1.13
C GLU A 187 40.30 6.61 2.18
N SER A 188 41.57 6.94 2.40
CA SER A 188 42.39 6.34 3.46
C SER A 188 41.81 6.56 4.87
N THR A 189 41.09 7.65 5.08
CA THR A 189 40.44 7.99 6.35
C THR A 189 39.27 7.06 6.63
N ILE A 190 38.56 6.59 5.59
CA ILE A 190 37.49 5.60 5.71
C ILE A 190 38.04 4.29 6.28
N LYS A 191 39.21 3.85 5.80
CA LYS A 191 39.90 2.65 6.32
C LYS A 191 40.14 2.75 7.82
N SER A 192 40.57 3.92 8.30
CA SER A 192 40.82 4.17 9.72
C SER A 192 39.54 4.13 10.56
N HIS A 193 38.45 4.75 10.09
CA HIS A 193 37.17 4.72 10.80
C HIS A 193 36.53 3.33 10.83
N VAL A 194 36.57 2.58 9.72
CA VAL A 194 36.09 1.19 9.68
C VAL A 194 36.92 0.31 10.62
N LYS A 195 38.25 0.50 10.65
CA LYS A 195 39.13 -0.21 11.59
C LYS A 195 38.77 0.09 13.06
N ALA A 196 38.55 1.36 13.39
CA ALA A 196 38.17 1.76 14.74
C ALA A 196 36.80 1.21 15.15
N LEU A 197 35.81 1.26 14.26
CA LEU A 197 34.49 0.68 14.46
C LEU A 197 34.57 -0.83 14.72
N ARG A 198 35.33 -1.58 13.88
CA ARG A 198 35.56 -3.02 14.08
C ARG A 198 36.20 -3.33 15.43
N GLN A 199 37.17 -2.53 15.86
CA GLN A 199 37.82 -2.72 17.16
C GLN A 199 36.83 -2.55 18.32
N LYS A 200 35.96 -1.55 18.25
CA LYS A 200 34.92 -1.31 19.27
C LYS A 200 33.84 -2.39 19.28
N LEU A 201 33.36 -2.82 18.11
CA LEU A 201 32.38 -3.91 17.99
C LEU A 201 32.96 -5.22 18.54
N LYS A 202 34.21 -5.53 18.20
CA LYS A 202 34.92 -6.71 18.73
C LYS A 202 35.10 -6.65 20.25
N ALA A 203 35.44 -5.47 20.79
CA ALA A 203 35.57 -5.29 22.24
C ALA A 203 34.22 -5.46 22.97
N ALA A 204 33.11 -5.15 22.31
CA ALA A 204 31.76 -5.32 22.83
C ALA A 204 31.21 -6.76 22.72
N GLY A 205 32.02 -7.71 22.24
CA GLY A 205 31.66 -9.13 22.16
C GLY A 205 30.99 -9.55 20.85
N MET A 206 31.02 -8.71 19.80
CA MET A 206 30.58 -9.12 18.46
C MET A 206 31.59 -10.05 17.80
N GLU A 207 31.11 -10.87 16.86
CA GLU A 207 31.97 -11.71 16.04
C GLU A 207 33.09 -10.91 15.35
N PRO A 208 34.31 -11.47 15.29
CA PRO A 208 35.37 -10.89 14.49
C PRO A 208 34.92 -10.82 13.02
N ASP A 209 35.07 -9.63 12.43
CA ASP A 209 34.74 -9.33 11.03
C ASP A 209 33.25 -9.28 10.66
N CYS A 210 32.37 -8.87 11.59
CA CYS A 210 30.97 -8.53 11.29
C CYS A 210 30.80 -7.59 10.09
N ILE A 211 31.65 -6.56 10.00
CA ILE A 211 31.82 -5.74 8.80
C ILE A 211 32.98 -6.36 8.01
N GLU A 212 32.72 -6.98 6.86
CA GLU A 212 33.77 -7.58 6.04
C GLU A 212 34.34 -6.59 5.02
N THR A 213 35.59 -6.82 4.59
CA THR A 213 36.20 -6.10 3.48
C THR A 213 36.08 -6.95 2.23
N VAL A 214 35.34 -6.47 1.23
CA VAL A 214 35.29 -7.07 -0.10
C VAL A 214 36.40 -6.43 -0.94
N TYR A 215 37.50 -7.15 -1.11
CA TYR A 215 38.70 -6.63 -1.78
C TYR A 215 38.38 -6.10 -3.19
N GLY A 216 38.85 -4.88 -3.47
CA GLY A 216 38.61 -4.19 -4.74
C GLY A 216 37.25 -3.51 -4.87
N LEU A 217 36.29 -3.79 -3.98
CA LEU A 217 34.91 -3.26 -4.07
C LEU A 217 34.52 -2.37 -2.88
N GLY A 218 34.84 -2.75 -1.64
CA GLY A 218 34.50 -1.93 -0.48
C GLY A 218 34.21 -2.73 0.79
N TYR A 219 33.17 -2.32 1.53
CA TYR A 219 32.79 -2.87 2.82
C TYR A 219 31.32 -3.30 2.86
N ARG A 220 31.00 -4.33 3.63
CA ARG A 220 29.63 -4.86 3.80
C ARG A 220 29.43 -5.46 5.19
N LEU A 221 28.20 -5.48 5.69
CA LEU A 221 27.79 -6.25 6.87
C LEU A 221 27.46 -7.71 6.51
N LYS A 222 28.03 -8.68 7.22
CA LYS A 222 27.80 -10.12 6.99
C LYS A 222 26.35 -10.54 7.30
N PRO A 223 25.80 -11.57 6.64
CA PRO A 223 24.54 -12.21 7.06
C PRO A 223 24.70 -12.90 8.43
N SER A 224 23.68 -12.87 9.30
CA SER A 224 23.72 -13.59 10.60
C SER A 224 23.30 -15.06 10.45
N GLU A 225 23.97 -15.98 11.16
CA GLU A 225 23.70 -17.43 11.07
C GLU A 225 22.44 -17.89 11.84
N GLU A 226 21.96 -17.13 12.83
CA GLU A 226 20.85 -17.52 13.71
C GLU A 226 19.46 -17.54 13.03
N ASN A 227 19.25 -16.79 11.94
CA ASN A 227 17.98 -16.81 11.20
C ASN A 227 17.80 -18.07 10.32
N SER A 228 18.85 -18.86 10.11
CA SER A 228 18.79 -20.05 9.26
C SER A 228 18.32 -21.31 10.01
N GLN A 229 18.34 -21.33 11.36
CA GLN A 229 18.10 -22.53 12.16
C GLN A 229 16.73 -22.58 12.87
N LYS A 230 16.09 -21.43 13.16
CA LYS A 230 14.75 -21.41 13.77
C LYS A 230 13.66 -21.97 12.83
N ASN A 231 13.80 -21.79 11.52
CA ASN A 231 12.82 -22.27 10.53
C ASN A 231 12.81 -23.80 10.30
N PHE A 232 13.78 -24.56 10.83
CA PHE A 232 13.92 -25.99 10.53
C PHE A 232 13.43 -26.94 11.64
N GLN A 233 13.08 -26.44 12.84
CA GLN A 233 12.71 -27.31 13.97
C GLN A 233 11.22 -27.34 14.32
N GLU A 234 10.43 -26.34 13.95
CA GLU A 234 8.96 -26.36 14.19
C GLU A 234 8.20 -27.22 13.16
N ASN A 235 8.81 -27.56 12.03
CA ASN A 235 8.16 -28.23 10.91
C ASN A 235 8.14 -29.78 10.97
N ARG A 236 8.22 -30.38 12.17
CA ARG A 236 8.30 -31.86 12.34
C ARG A 236 7.26 -32.48 13.28
N GLN A 237 6.33 -31.72 13.84
CA GLN A 237 5.36 -32.26 14.82
C GLN A 237 3.89 -32.28 14.38
N SER A 238 3.54 -31.84 13.17
CA SER A 238 2.17 -31.89 12.64
C SER A 238 2.08 -32.82 11.42
N ASP A 239 2.38 -34.10 11.62
CA ASP A 239 2.19 -35.13 10.59
C ASP A 239 1.41 -36.32 11.19
N ARG A 240 0.08 -36.28 10.98
CA ARG A 240 -1.03 -37.27 11.18
C ARG A 240 -2.28 -36.47 11.57
N SER A 241 -3.34 -36.37 10.78
CA SER A 241 -4.02 -37.40 10.00
C SER A 241 -4.92 -36.75 8.94
N ALA A 242 -4.87 -37.29 7.72
CA ALA A 242 -5.77 -36.96 6.63
C ALA A 242 -7.13 -37.65 6.83
N GLU A 243 -8.19 -36.85 6.93
CA GLU A 243 -9.57 -37.28 6.64
C GLU A 243 -10.28 -36.17 5.84
N SER A 244 -10.98 -36.60 4.79
CA SER A 244 -11.61 -35.80 3.72
C SER A 244 -12.67 -34.80 4.20
N MET A 245 -12.68 -33.59 3.63
CA MET A 245 -13.73 -32.58 3.82
C MET A 245 -15.06 -32.98 3.12
N PRO A 246 -16.25 -32.78 3.73
CA PRO A 246 -17.54 -33.19 3.15
C PRO A 246 -18.26 -32.07 2.36
N ASN A 247 -19.02 -32.47 1.33
CA ASN A 247 -19.90 -31.71 0.41
C ASN A 247 -20.94 -30.72 1.05
N ASP A 248 -20.95 -30.52 2.36
CA ASP A 248 -21.92 -29.68 3.08
C ASP A 248 -21.62 -28.17 3.00
N VAL A 249 -20.36 -27.79 2.75
CA VAL A 249 -19.93 -26.38 2.77
C VAL A 249 -20.38 -25.64 1.50
N GLU A 250 -20.28 -26.28 0.33
CA GLU A 250 -20.68 -25.67 -0.95
C GLU A 250 -22.21 -25.42 -1.01
N GLN A 251 -23.01 -26.33 -0.45
CA GLN A 251 -24.47 -26.15 -0.39
C GLN A 251 -24.88 -25.04 0.60
N LYS A 252 -24.17 -24.89 1.72
CA LYS A 252 -24.40 -23.80 2.68
C LYS A 252 -24.03 -22.43 2.11
N ILE A 253 -22.95 -22.34 1.33
CA ILE A 253 -22.54 -21.10 0.66
C ILE A 253 -23.57 -20.68 -0.40
N ARG A 254 -24.05 -21.62 -1.23
CA ARG A 254 -25.11 -21.30 -2.22
C ARG A 254 -26.42 -20.85 -1.55
N ALA A 255 -26.79 -21.46 -0.43
CA ALA A 255 -27.97 -21.06 0.34
C ALA A 255 -27.81 -19.65 0.94
N ALA A 256 -26.63 -19.32 1.49
CA ALA A 256 -26.35 -18.00 2.06
C ALA A 256 -26.35 -16.88 1.01
N VAL A 257 -25.81 -17.13 -0.19
CA VAL A 257 -25.82 -16.18 -1.31
C VAL A 257 -27.25 -15.91 -1.79
N MET A 258 -28.07 -16.96 -1.90
CA MET A 258 -29.48 -16.82 -2.30
C MET A 258 -30.29 -16.03 -1.25
N GLN A 259 -30.01 -16.26 0.04
CA GLN A 259 -30.65 -15.55 1.15
C GLN A 259 -30.24 -14.07 1.23
N ALA A 260 -28.97 -13.74 0.94
CA ALA A 260 -28.49 -12.37 0.83
C ALA A 260 -29.12 -11.61 -0.36
N GLN A 261 -29.35 -12.30 -1.47
CA GLN A 261 -29.99 -11.73 -2.66
C GLN A 261 -31.48 -11.39 -2.43
N ASP A 262 -32.20 -12.23 -1.68
CA ASP A 262 -33.60 -11.97 -1.33
C ASP A 262 -33.75 -10.83 -0.32
N ALA A 263 -32.84 -10.75 0.68
CA ALA A 263 -32.79 -9.64 1.63
C ALA A 263 -32.46 -8.30 0.96
N PHE A 264 -31.54 -8.30 -0.02
CA PHE A 264 -31.18 -7.12 -0.82
C PHE A 264 -32.37 -6.56 -1.61
N LYS A 265 -33.17 -7.42 -2.24
CA LYS A 265 -34.37 -7.00 -2.99
C LYS A 265 -35.45 -6.40 -2.08
N ALA A 266 -35.67 -6.97 -0.90
CA ALA A 266 -36.64 -6.45 0.06
C ALA A 266 -36.25 -5.03 0.54
N GLN A 267 -34.96 -4.83 0.86
CA GLN A 267 -34.48 -3.55 1.37
C GLN A 267 -34.51 -2.43 0.33
N ILE A 268 -34.22 -2.72 -0.94
CA ILE A 268 -34.36 -1.74 -2.03
C ILE A 268 -35.82 -1.29 -2.21
N GLY A 269 -36.77 -2.22 -2.11
CA GLY A 269 -38.20 -1.92 -2.23
C GLY A 269 -38.70 -0.92 -1.18
N ASP A 270 -38.29 -1.09 0.07
CA ASP A 270 -38.68 -0.19 1.17
C ASP A 270 -38.13 1.23 0.95
N ARG A 271 -36.88 1.35 0.47
CA ARG A 271 -36.23 2.64 0.22
C ARG A 271 -36.84 3.39 -0.96
N LEU A 272 -37.17 2.67 -2.04
CA LEU A 272 -37.85 3.25 -3.19
C LEU A 272 -39.24 3.79 -2.83
N THR A 273 -39.94 3.14 -1.90
CA THR A 273 -41.25 3.59 -1.42
C THR A 273 -41.18 4.96 -0.76
N ILE A 274 -40.11 5.24 0.01
CA ILE A 274 -39.89 6.54 0.66
C ILE A 274 -39.60 7.63 -0.38
N LEU A 275 -38.80 7.34 -1.41
CA LEU A 275 -38.53 8.27 -2.51
C LEU A 275 -39.79 8.58 -3.31
N GLN A 276 -40.66 7.59 -3.52
CA GLN A 276 -41.94 7.77 -4.18
C GLN A 276 -42.90 8.64 -3.35
N GLN A 277 -42.99 8.42 -2.03
CA GLN A 277 -43.77 9.26 -1.12
C GLN A 277 -43.31 10.72 -1.13
N MET A 278 -41.99 10.96 -1.23
CA MET A 278 -41.43 12.31 -1.36
C MET A 278 -41.82 12.98 -2.69
N ALA A 279 -41.76 12.23 -3.80
CA ALA A 279 -42.18 12.73 -5.11
C ALA A 279 -43.68 13.11 -5.12
N GLU A 280 -44.54 12.29 -4.52
CA GLU A 280 -45.98 12.55 -4.41
C GLU A 280 -46.29 13.73 -3.47
N ALA A 281 -45.61 13.83 -2.33
CA ALA A 281 -45.77 14.94 -1.38
C ALA A 281 -45.32 16.28 -1.98
N LEU A 282 -44.25 16.27 -2.78
CA LEU A 282 -43.75 17.44 -3.51
C LEU A 282 -44.73 17.86 -4.62
N ALA A 283 -45.33 16.91 -5.34
CA ALA A 283 -46.35 17.18 -6.36
C ALA A 283 -47.63 17.81 -5.78
N GLN A 284 -48.00 17.44 -4.54
CA GLN A 284 -49.17 17.98 -3.82
C GLN A 284 -48.88 19.27 -3.03
N SER A 285 -47.67 19.84 -3.15
CA SER A 285 -47.22 21.02 -2.38
C SER A 285 -47.27 20.85 -0.85
N ASN A 286 -47.21 19.61 -0.35
CA ASN A 286 -47.25 19.28 1.07
C ASN A 286 -45.85 18.86 1.56
N LEU A 287 -44.97 19.86 1.69
CA LEU A 287 -43.55 19.64 1.99
C LEU A 287 -43.31 19.51 3.50
N SER A 288 -43.03 18.28 3.95
CA SER A 288 -42.48 18.04 5.29
C SER A 288 -40.95 17.99 5.25
N GLU A 289 -40.29 18.84 6.03
CA GLU A 289 -38.84 18.87 6.15
C GLU A 289 -38.26 17.55 6.73
N THR A 290 -39.06 16.83 7.52
CA THR A 290 -38.68 15.51 8.05
C THR A 290 -38.63 14.44 6.96
N LEU A 291 -39.64 14.43 6.07
CA LEU A 291 -39.71 13.48 4.95
C LEU A 291 -38.61 13.75 3.93
N ARG A 292 -38.28 15.03 3.72
CA ARG A 292 -37.16 15.45 2.86
C ARG A 292 -35.82 14.90 3.37
N ASN A 293 -35.49 15.12 4.63
CA ASN A 293 -34.24 14.63 5.21
C ASN A 293 -34.16 13.10 5.20
N GLN A 294 -35.30 12.42 5.33
CA GLN A 294 -35.38 10.97 5.23
C GLN A 294 -35.15 10.50 3.79
N ALA A 295 -35.80 11.14 2.80
CA ALA A 295 -35.63 10.80 1.39
C ALA A 295 -34.19 11.07 0.89
N GLU A 296 -33.55 12.14 1.36
CA GLU A 296 -32.14 12.44 1.06
C GLU A 296 -31.21 11.33 1.58
N ARG A 297 -31.41 10.89 2.83
CA ARG A 297 -30.62 9.79 3.42
C ARG A 297 -30.83 8.47 2.69
N GLU A 298 -32.07 8.16 2.29
CA GLU A 298 -32.35 6.91 1.59
C GLU A 298 -31.86 6.93 0.13
N ALA A 299 -31.83 8.10 -0.53
CA ALA A 299 -31.20 8.28 -1.84
C ALA A 299 -29.68 8.07 -1.75
N HIS A 300 -29.03 8.67 -0.76
CA HIS A 300 -27.60 8.50 -0.48
C HIS A 300 -27.21 7.03 -0.23
N LYS A 301 -28.01 6.33 0.58
CA LYS A 301 -27.80 4.90 0.85
C LYS A 301 -28.08 4.04 -0.39
N LEU A 302 -29.05 4.40 -1.23
CA LEU A 302 -29.32 3.68 -2.48
C LEU A 302 -28.17 3.84 -3.48
N ALA A 303 -27.59 5.04 -3.62
CA ALA A 303 -26.40 5.25 -4.45
C ALA A 303 -25.24 4.34 -4.02
N GLY A 304 -24.89 4.34 -2.73
CA GLY A 304 -23.81 3.50 -2.22
C GLY A 304 -24.07 1.99 -2.39
N THR A 305 -25.28 1.54 -2.06
CA THR A 305 -25.64 0.10 -2.16
C THR A 305 -25.69 -0.38 -3.60
N LEU A 306 -26.29 0.38 -4.53
CA LEU A 306 -26.39 -0.01 -5.93
C LEU A 306 -25.02 -0.02 -6.63
N GLY A 307 -24.15 0.94 -6.31
CA GLY A 307 -22.75 0.93 -6.75
C GLY A 307 -21.99 -0.32 -6.28
N THR A 308 -22.26 -0.79 -5.06
CA THR A 308 -21.63 -1.99 -4.48
C THR A 308 -21.94 -3.28 -5.26
N PHE A 309 -23.12 -3.38 -5.88
CA PHE A 309 -23.52 -4.55 -6.69
C PHE A 309 -23.23 -4.40 -8.18
N GLY A 310 -22.43 -3.40 -8.58
CA GLY A 310 -22.04 -3.17 -9.97
C GLY A 310 -23.17 -2.56 -10.84
N LEU A 311 -24.25 -2.07 -10.24
CA LEU A 311 -25.36 -1.41 -10.93
C LEU A 311 -25.07 0.09 -11.10
N ALA A 312 -24.02 0.40 -11.85
CA ALA A 312 -23.50 1.77 -12.01
C ALA A 312 -24.54 2.76 -12.54
N GLU A 313 -25.41 2.34 -13.47
CA GLU A 313 -26.49 3.19 -13.99
C GLU A 313 -27.57 3.48 -12.94
N ALA A 314 -27.93 2.48 -12.13
CA ALA A 314 -28.89 2.65 -11.04
C ALA A 314 -28.31 3.50 -9.89
N SER A 315 -27.01 3.36 -9.59
CA SER A 315 -26.27 4.21 -8.66
C SER A 315 -26.31 5.69 -9.09
N GLY A 316 -25.97 5.98 -10.35
CA GLY A 316 -25.99 7.34 -10.88
C GLY A 316 -27.39 7.97 -10.89
N LEU A 317 -28.45 7.17 -11.06
CA LEU A 317 -29.83 7.64 -10.94
C LEU A 317 -30.20 7.99 -9.48
N ALA A 318 -29.68 7.25 -8.49
CA ALA A 318 -29.88 7.56 -7.07
C ALA A 318 -29.11 8.82 -6.63
N GLU A 319 -27.88 9.03 -7.12
CA GLU A 319 -27.11 10.27 -6.91
C GLU A 319 -27.82 11.50 -7.49
N ALA A 320 -28.38 11.37 -8.70
CA ALA A 320 -29.15 12.46 -9.31
C ALA A 320 -30.43 12.80 -8.51
N ILE A 321 -31.02 11.82 -7.82
CA ILE A 321 -32.15 12.04 -6.90
C ILE A 321 -31.70 12.78 -5.64
N GLU A 322 -30.57 12.37 -5.06
CA GLU A 322 -29.95 13.02 -3.89
C GLU A 322 -29.63 14.49 -4.18
N ASP A 323 -28.92 14.78 -5.27
CA ASP A 323 -28.56 16.14 -5.69
C ASP A 323 -29.80 17.03 -5.88
N LEU A 324 -30.85 16.47 -6.48
CA LEU A 324 -32.11 17.18 -6.69
C LEU A 324 -32.78 17.51 -5.34
N LEU A 325 -32.78 16.58 -4.39
CA LEU A 325 -33.33 16.78 -3.04
C LEU A 325 -32.52 17.75 -2.19
N GLN A 326 -31.24 17.95 -2.46
CA GLN A 326 -30.38 18.94 -1.77
C GLN A 326 -30.59 20.37 -2.28
N SER A 327 -31.06 20.55 -3.52
CA SER A 327 -31.31 21.87 -4.11
C SER A 327 -32.39 22.70 -3.37
N ARG A 328 -32.19 24.02 -3.22
CA ARG A 328 -33.14 24.96 -2.59
C ARG A 328 -33.35 26.23 -3.44
N PRO A 329 -34.60 26.70 -3.64
CA PRO A 329 -35.89 26.09 -3.26
C PRO A 329 -36.34 25.01 -4.27
N LEU A 330 -37.08 24.00 -3.79
CA LEU A 330 -37.68 22.98 -4.67
C LEU A 330 -38.89 23.57 -5.39
N THR A 331 -38.90 23.52 -6.72
CA THR A 331 -39.99 24.02 -7.56
C THR A 331 -40.88 22.88 -8.06
N GLN A 332 -42.06 23.20 -8.64
CA GLN A 332 -42.92 22.19 -9.27
C GLN A 332 -42.20 21.43 -10.39
N GLN A 333 -41.26 22.07 -11.08
CA GLN A 333 -40.42 21.43 -12.11
C GLN A 333 -39.46 20.37 -11.51
N ASN A 334 -39.05 20.55 -10.25
CA ASN A 334 -38.24 19.57 -9.52
C ASN A 334 -39.09 18.34 -9.13
N ALA A 335 -40.40 18.51 -8.92
CA ALA A 335 -41.33 17.43 -8.63
C ALA A 335 -41.45 16.45 -9.82
N ASP A 336 -41.68 16.99 -11.02
CA ASP A 336 -41.79 16.20 -12.24
C ASP A 336 -40.46 15.46 -12.55
N SER A 337 -39.33 16.15 -12.34
CA SER A 337 -38.00 15.59 -12.54
C SER A 337 -37.69 14.46 -11.53
N LEU A 338 -38.03 14.65 -10.25
CA LEU A 338 -37.87 13.63 -9.21
C LEU A 338 -38.70 12.38 -9.52
N GLN A 339 -39.96 12.55 -9.94
CA GLN A 339 -40.83 11.43 -10.30
C GLN A 339 -40.30 10.65 -11.52
N GLN A 340 -39.74 11.35 -12.52
CA GLN A 340 -39.10 10.70 -13.68
C GLN A 340 -37.86 9.90 -13.28
N LEU A 341 -37.00 10.44 -12.42
CA LEU A 341 -35.79 9.77 -11.95
C LEU A 341 -36.12 8.52 -11.13
N VAL A 342 -37.07 8.61 -10.19
CA VAL A 342 -37.52 7.45 -9.39
C VAL A 342 -38.11 6.36 -10.28
N THR A 343 -38.92 6.72 -11.28
CA THR A 343 -39.50 5.76 -12.22
C THR A 343 -38.44 5.07 -13.07
N ARG A 344 -37.40 5.81 -13.48
CA ARG A 344 -36.29 5.27 -14.28
C ARG A 344 -35.41 4.35 -13.45
N LEU A 345 -35.16 4.71 -12.19
CA LEU A 345 -34.47 3.87 -11.22
C LEU A 345 -35.21 2.55 -10.99
N TYR A 346 -36.53 2.58 -10.82
CA TYR A 346 -37.35 1.38 -10.65
C TYR A 346 -37.24 0.44 -11.86
N ARG A 347 -37.30 1.01 -13.08
CA ARG A 347 -37.18 0.24 -14.32
C ARG A 347 -35.80 -0.40 -14.48
N GLU A 348 -34.74 0.33 -14.14
CA GLU A 348 -33.36 -0.18 -14.24
C GLU A 348 -33.16 -1.37 -13.28
N LEU A 349 -33.71 -1.28 -12.08
CA LEU A 349 -33.64 -2.35 -11.07
C LEU A 349 -34.49 -3.58 -11.45
N GLU A 350 -35.56 -3.42 -12.22
CA GLU A 350 -36.33 -4.54 -12.78
C GLU A 350 -35.65 -5.20 -14.00
N GLN A 351 -34.89 -4.44 -14.80
CA GLN A 351 -34.28 -4.91 -16.05
C GLN A 351 -32.86 -5.49 -15.85
N SER A 352 -32.13 -5.00 -14.85
CA SER A 352 -30.76 -5.40 -14.53
C SER A 352 -30.72 -6.10 -13.15
N PRO A 353 -31.00 -7.42 -13.06
CA PRO A 353 -30.80 -8.14 -11.80
C PRO A 353 -29.32 -8.04 -11.39
N PRO A 354 -29.01 -7.96 -10.07
CA PRO A 354 -27.63 -7.88 -9.60
C PRO A 354 -26.86 -9.06 -10.17
N ALA A 355 -25.79 -8.76 -10.91
CA ALA A 355 -24.99 -9.76 -11.59
C ALA A 355 -24.51 -10.79 -10.55
N SER A 356 -24.81 -12.06 -10.80
CA SER A 356 -24.29 -13.18 -10.03
C SER A 356 -22.78 -12.99 -9.91
N ILE A 357 -22.29 -12.83 -8.69
CA ILE A 357 -20.85 -12.84 -8.40
C ILE A 357 -20.36 -14.24 -8.81
N SER A 358 -19.73 -14.36 -9.97
CA SER A 358 -19.03 -15.58 -10.34
C SER A 358 -17.78 -15.65 -9.47
N LEU A 359 -17.86 -16.45 -8.40
CA LEU A 359 -16.71 -16.85 -7.62
C LEU A 359 -15.72 -17.58 -8.56
N PRO A 360 -14.41 -17.26 -8.53
CA PRO A 360 -13.42 -18.20 -9.01
C PRO A 360 -13.57 -19.46 -8.16
N ALA A 361 -13.66 -20.63 -8.79
CA ALA A 361 -13.58 -21.88 -8.04
C ALA A 361 -12.22 -21.91 -7.31
N PRO A 362 -12.16 -22.29 -6.03
CA PRO A 362 -10.88 -22.56 -5.38
C PRO A 362 -10.14 -23.63 -6.19
N PRO A 363 -8.79 -23.54 -6.32
CA PRO A 363 -8.04 -24.62 -6.92
C PRO A 363 -8.28 -25.88 -6.09
N ASP A 364 -8.75 -26.93 -6.76
CA ASP A 364 -9.01 -28.23 -6.15
C ASP A 364 -7.67 -28.81 -5.67
N PRO A 365 -7.43 -28.96 -4.33
CA PRO A 365 -6.17 -29.47 -3.82
C PRO A 365 -5.97 -30.97 -4.09
N ALA A 366 -6.91 -31.62 -4.79
CA ALA A 366 -6.94 -33.06 -5.03
C ALA A 366 -6.63 -33.50 -6.47
N THR A 367 -6.32 -32.59 -7.39
CA THR A 367 -5.77 -32.97 -8.71
C THR A 367 -4.27 -32.69 -8.72
N GLY A 368 -3.45 -33.74 -8.71
CA GLY A 368 -1.98 -33.65 -8.87
C GLY A 368 -1.54 -33.17 -10.26
N GLU A 369 -2.22 -32.18 -10.82
CA GLU A 369 -1.83 -31.49 -12.04
C GLU A 369 -0.88 -30.34 -11.67
N LEU A 370 0.30 -30.35 -12.28
CA LEU A 370 1.30 -29.29 -12.12
C LEU A 370 0.75 -27.94 -12.64
N PRO A 371 1.11 -26.80 -12.03
CA PRO A 371 0.61 -25.48 -12.43
C PRO A 371 0.95 -25.18 -13.88
N LEU A 372 0.00 -24.58 -14.62
CA LEU A 372 0.11 -24.25 -16.03
C LEU A 372 0.71 -22.85 -16.23
N LEU A 373 1.96 -22.80 -16.67
CA LEU A 373 2.62 -21.60 -17.18
C LEU A 373 2.35 -21.47 -18.70
N LEU A 374 1.75 -20.35 -19.09
CA LEU A 374 1.53 -20.02 -20.49
C LEU A 374 2.56 -19.00 -20.98
N ILE A 375 3.34 -19.37 -22.00
CA ILE A 375 4.34 -18.50 -22.60
C ILE A 375 3.79 -17.93 -23.90
N ILE A 376 3.83 -16.61 -24.04
CA ILE A 376 3.44 -15.88 -25.25
C ILE A 376 4.71 -15.21 -25.79
N SER A 377 5.31 -15.79 -26.83
CA SER A 377 6.52 -15.27 -27.48
C SER A 377 6.56 -15.68 -28.96
N GLN A 378 7.31 -14.93 -29.77
CA GLN A 378 7.67 -15.30 -31.14
C GLN A 378 9.07 -15.94 -31.22
N ASP A 379 9.83 -15.96 -30.13
CA ASP A 379 11.14 -16.59 -30.06
C ASP A 379 11.00 -18.11 -29.80
N GLU A 380 11.06 -18.89 -30.89
CA GLU A 380 11.02 -20.35 -30.83
C GLU A 380 12.16 -20.94 -29.98
N GLN A 381 13.34 -20.31 -29.95
CA GLN A 381 14.49 -20.83 -29.19
C GLN A 381 14.31 -20.63 -27.69
N MET A 382 13.84 -19.45 -27.28
CA MET A 382 13.49 -19.18 -25.88
C MET A 382 12.39 -20.14 -25.42
N ALA A 383 11.34 -20.28 -26.22
CA ALA A 383 10.21 -21.15 -25.92
C ALA A 383 10.64 -22.62 -25.72
N GLU A 384 11.51 -23.15 -26.58
CA GLU A 384 12.05 -24.51 -26.45
C GLU A 384 12.89 -24.71 -25.19
N GLN A 385 13.71 -23.70 -24.82
CA GLN A 385 14.53 -23.76 -23.60
C GLN A 385 13.65 -23.78 -22.34
N TRP A 386 12.65 -22.91 -22.28
CA TRP A 386 11.69 -22.87 -21.18
C TRP A 386 10.87 -24.15 -21.09
N LEU A 387 10.41 -24.69 -22.22
CA LEU A 387 9.69 -25.98 -22.26
C LEU A 387 10.54 -27.13 -21.70
N LYS A 388 11.85 -27.13 -21.97
CA LYS A 388 12.77 -28.17 -21.52
C LYS A 388 13.11 -28.10 -20.03
N GLU A 389 13.27 -26.90 -19.48
CA GLU A 389 13.67 -26.71 -18.07
C GLU A 389 12.48 -26.66 -17.11
N ALA A 390 11.38 -25.99 -17.47
CA ALA A 390 10.24 -25.81 -16.59
C ALA A 390 9.31 -27.04 -16.52
N SER A 391 9.38 -27.96 -17.50
CA SER A 391 8.62 -29.22 -17.51
C SER A 391 8.94 -30.16 -16.35
N GLN A 392 9.98 -29.87 -15.54
CA GLN A 392 10.32 -30.62 -14.34
C GLN A 392 9.46 -30.26 -13.10
N GLY A 393 8.70 -29.17 -13.14
CA GLY A 393 7.88 -28.70 -12.00
C GLY A 393 6.61 -27.92 -12.36
N MET A 394 6.39 -27.60 -13.64
CA MET A 394 5.21 -26.88 -14.13
C MET A 394 4.81 -27.41 -15.51
N ARG A 395 3.53 -27.35 -15.86
CA ARG A 395 3.08 -27.54 -17.24
C ARG A 395 3.38 -26.28 -18.02
N VAL A 396 4.10 -26.37 -19.14
CA VAL A 396 4.36 -25.23 -20.00
C VAL A 396 3.65 -25.40 -21.32
N GLU A 397 2.85 -24.39 -21.69
CA GLU A 397 2.28 -24.28 -23.03
C GLU A 397 2.76 -22.99 -23.68
N VAL A 398 3.14 -23.08 -24.94
CA VAL A 398 3.59 -21.93 -25.73
C VAL A 398 2.51 -21.59 -26.74
N ILE A 399 2.15 -20.32 -26.81
CA ILE A 399 1.33 -19.77 -27.88
C ILE A 399 2.24 -18.88 -28.74
N PHE A 400 2.25 -19.16 -30.03
CA PHE A 400 2.86 -18.33 -31.06
C PHE A 400 1.74 -17.55 -31.76
N PRO A 401 1.28 -16.41 -31.21
CA PRO A 401 0.26 -15.61 -31.89
C PRO A 401 0.88 -14.85 -33.07
N PRO A 402 0.12 -14.60 -34.15
CA PRO A 402 0.36 -13.40 -34.92
C PRO A 402 -0.03 -12.22 -34.01
N ILE A 403 0.96 -11.48 -33.49
CA ILE A 403 0.72 -10.22 -32.76
C ILE A 403 0.45 -9.14 -33.82
N ALA A 404 -0.69 -9.24 -34.49
CA ALA A 404 -1.19 -8.17 -35.33
C ALA A 404 -1.94 -7.15 -34.44
N ALA A 405 -1.67 -5.87 -34.68
CA ALA A 405 -2.18 -4.75 -33.90
C ALA A 405 -3.68 -4.88 -33.54
N GLY A 406 -3.97 -4.99 -32.24
CA GLY A 406 -5.32 -4.85 -31.69
C GLY A 406 -6.10 -6.14 -31.42
N MET A 407 -5.53 -7.10 -30.69
CA MET A 407 -6.33 -8.18 -30.08
C MET A 407 -7.33 -7.63 -29.06
N ASN A 408 -8.55 -7.33 -29.51
CA ASN A 408 -9.65 -6.91 -28.66
C ASN A 408 -10.79 -7.94 -28.75
N GLY A 409 -10.85 -8.85 -27.78
CA GLY A 409 -11.99 -9.77 -27.58
C GLY A 409 -11.74 -11.21 -28.05
N PRO A 410 -12.37 -11.68 -29.15
CA PRO A 410 -12.54 -13.11 -29.46
C PRO A 410 -11.25 -13.89 -29.75
N GLU A 411 -10.13 -13.22 -29.98
CA GLU A 411 -8.81 -13.83 -30.22
C GLU A 411 -8.05 -14.19 -28.92
N LEU A 412 -8.48 -13.65 -27.76
CA LEU A 412 -7.99 -14.06 -26.43
C LEU A 412 -8.65 -15.33 -25.90
N ASN A 413 -9.74 -15.74 -26.53
CA ASN A 413 -10.53 -16.91 -26.13
C ASN A 413 -9.68 -18.19 -25.97
N PRO A 414 -8.73 -18.54 -26.87
CA PRO A 414 -7.84 -19.69 -26.64
C PRO A 414 -6.93 -19.58 -25.40
N ILE A 415 -6.60 -18.36 -24.95
CA ILE A 415 -5.82 -18.15 -23.71
C ILE A 415 -6.73 -18.34 -22.49
N VAL A 416 -7.93 -17.74 -22.52
CA VAL A 416 -8.92 -17.83 -21.43
C VAL A 416 -9.43 -19.26 -21.25
N LEU A 417 -9.65 -20.01 -22.34
CA LEU A 417 -10.09 -21.41 -22.33
C LEU A 417 -9.08 -22.35 -21.68
N LYS A 418 -7.78 -22.02 -21.72
CA LYS A 418 -6.70 -22.85 -21.16
C LYS A 418 -6.55 -22.74 -19.65
N LYS A 419 -7.11 -21.70 -19.02
CA LYS A 419 -7.01 -21.42 -17.57
C LYS A 419 -5.57 -21.52 -17.04
N PRO A 420 -4.66 -20.64 -17.50
CA PRO A 420 -3.29 -20.64 -17.00
C PRO A 420 -3.21 -20.17 -15.53
N ASP A 421 -2.27 -20.73 -14.79
CA ASP A 421 -1.93 -20.32 -13.42
C ASP A 421 -0.94 -19.15 -13.42
N ALA A 422 -0.11 -19.01 -14.47
CA ALA A 422 0.74 -17.85 -14.71
C ALA A 422 0.94 -17.60 -16.20
N ILE A 423 1.21 -16.35 -16.60
CA ILE A 423 1.52 -15.98 -17.98
C ILE A 423 2.89 -15.31 -18.05
N LEU A 424 3.77 -15.81 -18.93
CA LEU A 424 5.01 -15.15 -19.32
C LEU A 424 4.81 -14.50 -20.69
N LEU A 425 4.79 -13.17 -20.72
CA LEU A 425 4.60 -12.38 -21.94
C LEU A 425 5.93 -11.77 -22.38
N ASP A 426 6.37 -12.15 -23.57
CA ASP A 426 7.49 -11.50 -24.24
C ASP A 426 7.04 -10.15 -24.85
N LEU A 427 7.60 -9.06 -24.34
CA LEU A 427 7.27 -7.71 -24.78
C LEU A 427 7.87 -7.39 -26.15
N ASP A 428 8.96 -8.07 -26.51
CA ASP A 428 9.68 -7.86 -27.76
C ASP A 428 9.15 -8.77 -28.89
N ALA A 429 8.15 -9.61 -28.59
CA ALA A 429 7.51 -10.53 -29.54
C ALA A 429 6.63 -9.84 -30.61
N GLY A 430 6.20 -8.59 -30.43
CA GLY A 430 5.31 -7.89 -31.37
C GLY A 430 6.05 -7.13 -32.47
N GLU A 431 5.41 -6.84 -33.61
CA GLU A 431 5.98 -5.93 -34.64
C GLU A 431 6.28 -4.53 -34.05
N ARG A 432 5.48 -4.11 -33.06
CA ARG A 432 5.69 -2.92 -32.23
C ARG A 432 5.48 -3.27 -30.77
N LYS A 433 6.38 -2.80 -29.88
CA LYS A 433 6.30 -2.94 -28.40
C LYS A 433 4.95 -2.52 -27.81
N GLN A 434 4.28 -1.57 -28.47
CA GLN A 434 2.97 -1.06 -28.08
C GLN A 434 1.85 -2.11 -28.19
N ASP A 435 2.00 -3.09 -29.09
CA ASP A 435 1.02 -4.16 -29.29
C ASP A 435 1.08 -5.18 -28.13
N SER A 436 2.29 -5.52 -27.67
CA SER A 436 2.51 -6.37 -26.49
C SER A 436 1.97 -5.73 -25.20
N LEU A 437 2.14 -4.41 -25.04
CA LEU A 437 1.59 -3.67 -23.89
C LEU A 437 0.05 -3.57 -23.92
N GLN A 438 -0.55 -3.52 -25.11
CA GLN A 438 -2.01 -3.61 -25.25
C GLN A 438 -2.52 -5.01 -24.88
N LEU A 439 -1.81 -6.05 -25.30
CA LEU A 439 -2.13 -7.44 -24.93
C LEU A 439 -2.07 -7.63 -23.41
N LEU A 440 -1.02 -7.11 -22.75
CA LEU A 440 -0.90 -7.15 -21.30
C LEU A 440 -2.10 -6.47 -20.60
N SER A 441 -2.51 -5.30 -21.09
CA SER A 441 -3.69 -4.59 -20.58
C SER A 441 -5.01 -5.34 -20.80
N ALA A 442 -5.10 -6.18 -21.84
CA ALA A 442 -6.28 -6.98 -22.10
C ALA A 442 -6.31 -8.23 -21.22
N LEU A 443 -5.15 -8.88 -21.02
CA LEU A 443 -4.99 -10.03 -20.13
C LEU A 443 -5.28 -9.65 -18.67
N SER A 444 -4.76 -8.53 -18.17
CA SER A 444 -5.02 -8.07 -16.80
C SER A 444 -6.51 -7.74 -16.54
N LYS A 445 -7.26 -7.35 -17.58
CA LYS A 445 -8.71 -7.10 -17.48
C LYS A 445 -9.55 -8.38 -17.52
N GLN A 446 -9.15 -9.39 -18.32
CA GLN A 446 -9.91 -10.63 -18.49
C GLN A 446 -9.55 -11.73 -17.50
N LEU A 447 -8.31 -11.73 -16.99
CA LEU A 447 -7.77 -12.70 -16.04
C LEU A 447 -7.11 -11.97 -14.85
N PRO A 448 -7.88 -11.25 -14.02
CA PRO A 448 -7.33 -10.42 -12.93
C PRO A 448 -6.64 -11.24 -11.83
N SER A 449 -6.95 -12.53 -11.72
CA SER A 449 -6.38 -13.43 -10.72
C SER A 449 -5.13 -14.19 -11.21
N VAL A 450 -4.74 -14.01 -12.47
CA VAL A 450 -3.59 -14.71 -13.07
C VAL A 450 -2.41 -13.74 -13.15
N PRO A 451 -1.27 -14.03 -12.49
CA PRO A 451 -0.08 -13.19 -12.59
C PRO A 451 0.49 -13.19 -14.02
N VAL A 452 0.69 -11.98 -14.56
CA VAL A 452 1.31 -11.76 -15.88
C VAL A 452 2.70 -11.16 -15.70
N LEU A 453 3.74 -11.91 -16.07
CA LEU A 453 5.14 -11.52 -15.98
C LEU A 453 5.65 -11.09 -17.35
N ALA A 454 6.36 -9.96 -17.40
CA ALA A 454 6.93 -9.45 -18.63
C ALA A 454 8.38 -9.94 -18.84
N TRP A 455 8.68 -10.44 -20.03
CA TRP A 455 10.02 -10.78 -20.51
C TRP A 455 10.46 -9.75 -21.55
N THR A 456 11.65 -9.16 -21.40
CA THR A 456 12.19 -8.20 -22.39
C THR A 456 13.71 -8.11 -22.35
N GLU A 457 14.33 -7.94 -23.51
CA GLU A 457 15.77 -7.69 -23.66
C GLU A 457 16.17 -6.26 -23.28
N GLN A 458 15.23 -5.31 -23.31
CA GLN A 458 15.49 -3.90 -23.06
C GLN A 458 15.26 -3.57 -21.58
N ASP A 459 16.32 -3.59 -20.78
CA ASP A 459 16.27 -3.22 -19.37
C ASP A 459 16.28 -1.70 -19.17
N ASN A 460 15.14 -1.04 -19.46
CA ASN A 460 14.97 0.39 -19.18
C ASN A 460 13.80 0.65 -18.20
N LEU A 461 13.95 1.71 -17.40
CA LEU A 461 12.98 2.09 -16.37
C LEU A 461 11.60 2.45 -16.94
N SER A 462 11.56 3.00 -18.16
CA SER A 462 10.32 3.42 -18.82
C SER A 462 9.41 2.23 -19.13
N ASP A 463 9.98 1.18 -19.72
CA ASP A 463 9.27 -0.06 -20.05
C ASP A 463 8.83 -0.80 -18.78
N ARG A 464 9.68 -0.75 -17.74
CA ARG A 464 9.34 -1.26 -16.40
C ARG A 464 8.10 -0.59 -15.81
N LEU A 465 8.02 0.73 -15.92
CA LEU A 465 6.88 1.50 -15.45
C LEU A 465 5.62 1.27 -16.28
N GLU A 466 5.73 1.09 -17.60
CA GLU A 466 4.57 0.86 -18.46
C GLU A 466 3.87 -0.48 -18.19
N VAL A 467 4.62 -1.55 -17.94
CA VAL A 467 4.07 -2.86 -17.57
C VAL A 467 3.31 -2.81 -16.24
N VAL A 468 3.90 -2.18 -15.21
CA VAL A 468 3.25 -2.04 -13.90
C VAL A 468 1.97 -1.21 -14.01
N ARG A 469 1.99 -0.10 -14.78
CA ARG A 469 0.80 0.73 -15.05
C ARG A 469 -0.33 -0.01 -15.74
N ARG A 470 -0.03 -1.11 -16.43
CA ARG A 470 -0.97 -1.90 -17.25
C ARG A 470 -1.42 -3.20 -16.57
N GLY A 471 -0.94 -3.48 -15.35
CA GLY A 471 -1.34 -4.64 -14.54
C GLY A 471 -0.39 -5.84 -14.62
N GLY A 472 0.87 -5.65 -14.98
CA GLY A 472 1.90 -6.69 -14.92
C GLY A 472 2.40 -6.90 -13.48
N HIS A 473 2.71 -8.16 -13.15
CA HIS A 473 3.00 -8.62 -11.79
C HIS A 473 4.50 -8.82 -11.52
N GLY A 474 5.36 -8.63 -12.53
CA GLY A 474 6.80 -8.80 -12.39
C GLY A 474 7.54 -8.82 -13.72
N PHE A 475 8.87 -8.93 -13.63
CA PHE A 475 9.80 -8.81 -14.75
C PHE A 475 10.84 -9.91 -14.73
N LEU A 476 11.11 -10.48 -15.91
CA LEU A 476 12.19 -11.43 -16.14
C LEU A 476 13.06 -10.91 -17.29
N HIS A 477 14.38 -11.03 -17.14
CA HIS A 477 15.34 -10.57 -18.13
C HIS A 477 16.01 -11.76 -18.82
N PRO A 478 16.27 -11.72 -20.14
CA PRO A 478 16.85 -12.85 -20.88
C PRO A 478 18.27 -13.25 -20.50
N SER A 479 19.02 -12.39 -19.80
CA SER A 479 20.30 -12.77 -19.19
C SER A 479 20.16 -13.58 -17.88
N MET A 480 18.94 -13.71 -17.34
CA MET A 480 18.66 -14.52 -16.16
C MET A 480 18.65 -16.01 -16.54
N PRO A 481 19.32 -16.88 -15.76
CA PRO A 481 19.17 -18.32 -15.93
C PRO A 481 17.70 -18.74 -15.80
N ILE A 482 17.22 -19.57 -16.73
CA ILE A 482 15.81 -20.01 -16.75
C ILE A 482 15.40 -20.70 -15.44
N ALA A 483 16.30 -21.47 -14.82
CA ALA A 483 16.11 -22.03 -13.47
C ALA A 483 15.76 -20.98 -12.40
N GLN A 484 16.40 -19.80 -12.41
CA GLN A 484 16.07 -18.70 -11.49
C GLN A 484 14.74 -18.02 -11.86
N GLY A 485 14.44 -17.94 -13.16
CA GLY A 485 13.14 -17.45 -13.64
C GLY A 485 11.98 -18.36 -13.19
N ILE A 486 12.18 -19.68 -13.24
CA ILE A 486 11.22 -20.68 -12.74
C ILE A 486 11.00 -20.53 -11.23
N GLU A 487 12.08 -20.35 -10.46
CA GLU A 487 11.97 -20.11 -9.01
C GLU A 487 11.20 -18.82 -8.70
N HIS A 488 11.42 -17.77 -9.48
CA HIS A 488 10.66 -16.52 -9.34
C HIS A 488 9.17 -16.69 -9.69
N ILE A 489 8.86 -17.43 -10.75
CA ILE A 489 7.47 -17.79 -11.10
C ILE A 489 6.83 -18.63 -9.99
N ALA A 490 7.56 -19.60 -9.44
CA ALA A 490 7.09 -20.43 -8.34
C ALA A 490 6.81 -19.61 -7.07
N GLN A 491 7.62 -18.60 -6.76
CA GLN A 491 7.37 -17.67 -5.65
C GLN A 491 6.10 -16.84 -5.87
N VAL A 492 5.87 -16.37 -7.10
CA VAL A 492 4.64 -15.64 -7.47
C VAL A 492 3.40 -16.54 -7.44
N LEU A 493 3.58 -17.85 -7.63
CA LEU A 493 2.53 -18.87 -7.60
C LEU A 493 2.25 -19.47 -6.21
N GLN A 494 3.08 -19.20 -5.18
CA GLN A 494 2.85 -19.75 -3.85
C GLN A 494 1.64 -19.07 -3.17
N PRO A 495 0.64 -19.83 -2.70
CA PRO A 495 -0.43 -19.27 -1.87
C PRO A 495 0.16 -18.83 -0.53
N VAL A 496 -0.08 -17.56 -0.15
CA VAL A 496 0.27 -17.02 1.16
C VAL A 496 -0.61 -17.73 2.21
N HIS A 497 0.00 -18.37 3.22
CA HIS A 497 -0.70 -19.06 4.31
C HIS A 497 -1.58 -18.09 5.13
N ALA A 498 -2.90 -18.09 4.88
CA ALA A 498 -3.91 -17.32 5.62
C ALA A 498 -4.96 -18.21 6.30
N ASP A 499 -4.64 -19.50 6.51
CA ASP A 499 -5.63 -20.53 6.83
C ASP A 499 -6.15 -20.53 8.29
N GLU A 500 -5.67 -19.66 9.19
CA GLU A 500 -6.11 -19.63 10.60
C GLU A 500 -6.26 -18.23 11.23
N ALA A 501 -6.08 -17.13 10.48
CA ALA A 501 -6.13 -15.79 11.06
C ALA A 501 -7.54 -15.41 11.57
N GLU A 502 -7.63 -14.91 12.80
CA GLU A 502 -8.88 -14.51 13.44
C GLU A 502 -9.13 -13.00 13.26
N ILE A 503 -10.16 -12.63 12.51
CA ILE A 503 -10.49 -11.25 12.13
C ILE A 503 -11.76 -10.81 12.86
N LEU A 504 -11.68 -9.67 13.55
CA LEU A 504 -12.85 -9.00 14.12
C LEU A 504 -13.29 -7.86 13.19
N VAL A 505 -14.56 -7.83 12.81
CA VAL A 505 -15.15 -6.79 11.95
C VAL A 505 -16.23 -6.05 12.75
N VAL A 506 -16.11 -4.74 12.85
CA VAL A 506 -17.05 -3.88 13.61
C VAL A 506 -17.65 -2.85 12.65
N ASP A 507 -18.93 -2.97 12.37
CA ASP A 507 -19.68 -2.09 11.46
C ASP A 507 -21.16 -2.17 11.84
N ASP A 508 -21.86 -1.04 11.91
CA ASP A 508 -23.29 -1.01 12.28
C ASP A 508 -24.21 -1.45 11.13
N ASP A 509 -23.67 -1.57 9.91
CA ASP A 509 -24.39 -2.10 8.75
C ASP A 509 -24.20 -3.62 8.63
N PRO A 510 -25.24 -4.44 8.91
CA PRO A 510 -25.16 -5.89 8.78
C PRO A 510 -24.91 -6.34 7.33
N VAL A 511 -25.19 -5.50 6.33
CA VAL A 511 -24.86 -5.79 4.93
C VAL A 511 -23.35 -5.75 4.73
N VAL A 512 -22.66 -4.76 5.30
CA VAL A 512 -21.19 -4.66 5.22
C VAL A 512 -20.55 -5.85 5.94
N LEU A 513 -21.02 -6.20 7.15
CA LEU A 513 -20.54 -7.35 7.90
C LEU A 513 -20.66 -8.67 7.12
N ASN A 514 -21.83 -8.92 6.51
CA ASN A 514 -22.05 -10.11 5.69
C ASN A 514 -21.19 -10.11 4.41
N THR A 515 -20.95 -8.94 3.83
CA THR A 515 -20.13 -8.80 2.62
C THR A 515 -18.65 -9.05 2.93
N VAL A 516 -18.12 -8.46 3.99
CA VAL A 516 -16.75 -8.70 4.47
C VAL A 516 -16.55 -10.19 4.76
N ARG A 517 -17.53 -10.81 5.44
CA ARG A 517 -17.52 -12.25 5.70
C ARG A 517 -17.48 -13.07 4.40
N ALA A 518 -18.35 -12.76 3.44
CA ALA A 518 -18.40 -13.46 2.16
C ALA A 518 -17.12 -13.30 1.32
N LEU A 519 -16.40 -12.17 1.46
CA LEU A 519 -15.16 -11.90 0.74
C LEU A 519 -13.95 -12.57 1.34
N LEU A 520 -13.85 -12.63 2.68
CA LEU A 520 -12.65 -13.10 3.38
C LEU A 520 -12.75 -14.58 3.82
N GLN A 521 -13.95 -15.11 4.10
CA GLN A 521 -14.13 -16.49 4.53
C GLN A 521 -13.65 -17.54 3.50
N PRO A 522 -13.76 -17.33 2.17
CA PRO A 522 -13.19 -18.23 1.17
C PRO A 522 -11.66 -18.38 1.23
N TRP A 523 -10.97 -17.48 1.96
CA TRP A 523 -9.51 -17.45 2.09
C TRP A 523 -9.02 -18.12 3.39
N GLY A 524 -9.86 -18.90 4.07
CA GLY A 524 -9.48 -19.65 5.28
C GLY A 524 -9.53 -18.84 6.58
N MET A 525 -9.81 -17.53 6.52
CA MET A 525 -9.83 -16.65 7.69
C MET A 525 -11.07 -16.87 8.56
N GLN A 526 -10.91 -16.86 9.89
CA GLN A 526 -12.03 -16.89 10.84
C GLN A 526 -12.54 -15.47 11.07
N ILE A 527 -13.85 -15.25 10.94
CA ILE A 527 -14.41 -13.89 10.95
C ILE A 527 -15.49 -13.77 12.01
N THR A 528 -15.19 -12.97 13.03
CA THR A 528 -16.16 -12.54 14.03
C THR A 528 -16.68 -11.16 13.66
N THR A 529 -18.00 -11.00 13.59
CA THR A 529 -18.64 -9.71 13.21
C THR A 529 -19.39 -9.13 14.39
N LEU A 530 -19.33 -7.82 14.57
CA LEU A 530 -20.00 -7.09 15.63
C LEU A 530 -20.78 -5.91 15.04
N ASP A 531 -22.11 -5.94 15.18
CA ASP A 531 -23.04 -4.88 14.75
C ASP A 531 -23.35 -3.85 15.86
N THR A 532 -22.93 -4.15 17.09
CA THR A 532 -23.26 -3.39 18.30
C THR A 532 -21.96 -2.89 18.95
N PRO A 533 -21.51 -1.66 18.64
CA PRO A 533 -20.21 -1.13 19.10
C PRO A 533 -20.04 -1.10 20.63
N GLN A 534 -21.13 -1.05 21.41
CA GLN A 534 -21.08 -1.02 22.87
C GLN A 534 -20.53 -2.31 23.49
N GLN A 535 -20.62 -3.44 22.79
CA GLN A 535 -20.07 -4.73 23.23
C GLN A 535 -18.63 -4.95 22.77
N PHE A 536 -18.04 -3.99 22.09
CA PHE A 536 -16.72 -4.11 21.46
C PHE A 536 -15.65 -4.64 22.41
N TRP A 537 -15.54 -4.09 23.62
CA TRP A 537 -14.46 -4.46 24.55
C TRP A 537 -14.59 -5.89 25.08
N GLU A 538 -15.82 -6.37 25.27
CA GLU A 538 -16.07 -7.74 25.73
C GLU A 538 -15.72 -8.74 24.61
N VAL A 539 -16.15 -8.43 23.38
CA VAL A 539 -15.87 -9.28 22.21
C VAL A 539 -14.39 -9.27 21.86
N LEU A 540 -13.71 -8.12 21.88
CA LEU A 540 -12.28 -8.01 21.60
C LEU A 540 -11.45 -8.90 22.52
N ASN A 541 -11.75 -8.91 23.83
CA ASN A 541 -11.01 -9.72 24.80
C ASN A 541 -11.31 -11.22 24.71
N ASN A 542 -12.50 -11.59 24.22
CA ASN A 542 -12.90 -12.99 24.06
C ASN A 542 -12.37 -13.60 22.75
N VAL A 543 -12.34 -12.80 21.69
CA VAL A 543 -11.96 -13.21 20.33
C VAL A 543 -10.45 -13.13 20.13
N SER A 544 -9.79 -12.15 20.74
CA SER A 544 -8.35 -11.90 20.55
C SER A 544 -7.89 -11.92 19.08
N PRO A 545 -8.47 -11.06 18.23
CA PRO A 545 -8.22 -11.13 16.79
C PRO A 545 -6.78 -10.77 16.42
N ASP A 546 -6.32 -11.30 15.29
CA ASP A 546 -5.06 -10.95 14.62
C ASP A 546 -5.20 -9.66 13.79
N LEU A 547 -6.42 -9.30 13.38
CA LEU A 547 -6.73 -8.07 12.64
C LEU A 547 -8.12 -7.54 13.02
N LEU A 548 -8.19 -6.22 13.22
CA LEU A 548 -9.45 -5.51 13.42
C LEU A 548 -9.83 -4.72 12.18
N ILE A 549 -11.02 -4.98 11.63
CA ILE A 549 -11.65 -4.18 10.60
C ILE A 549 -12.72 -3.31 11.25
N LEU A 550 -12.65 -2.00 11.02
CA LEU A 550 -13.48 -1.04 11.75
C LEU A 550 -14.16 -0.05 10.82
N ASP A 551 -15.47 0.14 10.97
CA ASP A 551 -16.14 1.26 10.33
C ASP A 551 -15.74 2.59 10.98
N VAL A 552 -15.60 3.62 10.15
CA VAL A 552 -15.35 4.98 10.63
C VAL A 552 -16.58 5.57 11.30
N GLN A 553 -17.78 5.37 10.73
CA GLN A 553 -19.01 6.05 11.16
C GLN A 553 -20.04 5.08 11.72
N MET A 554 -19.97 4.80 13.03
CA MET A 554 -20.97 3.97 13.72
C MET A 554 -21.85 4.83 14.67
N PRO A 555 -23.10 4.40 14.95
CA PRO A 555 -23.98 5.03 15.92
C PRO A 555 -23.38 4.98 17.32
N ASP A 556 -23.56 6.06 18.08
CA ASP A 556 -23.13 6.22 19.48
C ASP A 556 -21.62 6.23 19.76
N ILE A 557 -20.81 5.47 19.01
CA ILE A 557 -19.35 5.37 19.19
C ILE A 557 -18.66 5.52 17.84
N ASN A 558 -17.82 6.54 17.69
CA ASN A 558 -17.04 6.73 16.47
C ASN A 558 -15.89 5.72 16.40
N GLY A 559 -15.69 5.08 15.24
CA GLY A 559 -14.63 4.09 15.08
C GLY A 559 -13.21 4.65 15.25
N ILE A 560 -12.99 5.92 14.89
CA ILE A 560 -11.71 6.61 15.09
C ILE A 560 -11.41 6.74 16.58
N GLU A 561 -12.42 7.06 17.39
CA GLU A 561 -12.30 7.13 18.86
C GLU A 561 -12.02 5.75 19.45
N LEU A 562 -12.69 4.71 18.94
CA LEU A 562 -12.45 3.33 19.34
C LEU A 562 -11.00 2.89 19.05
N CYS A 563 -10.47 3.23 17.87
CA CYS A 563 -9.08 2.98 17.52
C CYS A 563 -8.11 3.70 18.45
N GLN A 564 -8.39 4.96 18.83
CA GLN A 564 -7.57 5.69 19.80
C GLN A 564 -7.56 5.01 21.18
N VAL A 565 -8.72 4.50 21.63
CA VAL A 565 -8.83 3.74 22.89
C VAL A 565 -8.02 2.44 22.82
N ILE A 566 -8.11 1.68 21.73
CA ILE A 566 -7.30 0.47 21.50
C ILE A 566 -5.81 0.79 21.51
N ARG A 567 -5.41 1.90 20.88
CA ARG A 567 -4.01 2.35 20.81
C ARG A 567 -3.48 2.85 22.15
N ALA A 568 -4.35 3.30 23.05
CA ALA A 568 -4.01 3.67 24.42
C ALA A 568 -3.92 2.46 25.37
N ASP A 569 -4.48 1.31 24.98
CA ASP A 569 -4.43 0.08 25.76
C ASP A 569 -3.12 -0.70 25.52
N PRO A 570 -2.33 -1.02 26.55
CA PRO A 570 -1.05 -1.70 26.39
C PRO A 570 -1.14 -3.09 25.73
N GLN A 571 -2.25 -3.81 25.93
CA GLN A 571 -2.47 -5.15 25.41
C GLN A 571 -2.80 -5.12 23.91
N TRP A 572 -3.63 -4.17 23.49
CA TRP A 572 -4.14 -4.08 22.11
C TRP A 572 -3.47 -2.98 21.27
N SER A 573 -2.51 -2.23 21.83
CA SER A 573 -1.83 -1.13 21.14
C SER A 573 -1.15 -1.51 19.82
N LYS A 574 -0.80 -2.79 19.64
CA LYS A 574 -0.16 -3.35 18.45
C LYS A 574 -1.11 -4.08 17.51
N LEU A 575 -2.39 -4.24 17.88
CA LEU A 575 -3.38 -4.92 17.05
C LEU A 575 -3.52 -4.19 15.70
N PRO A 576 -3.31 -4.85 14.56
CA PRO A 576 -3.52 -4.24 13.25
C PRO A 576 -4.97 -3.75 13.11
N VAL A 577 -5.16 -2.50 12.66
CA VAL A 577 -6.49 -1.90 12.45
C VAL A 577 -6.62 -1.41 11.01
N LEU A 578 -7.60 -1.96 10.28
CA LEU A 578 -8.00 -1.55 8.93
C LEU A 578 -9.36 -0.85 8.99
N PHE A 579 -9.45 0.37 8.47
CA PHE A 579 -10.73 1.08 8.42
C PHE A 579 -11.53 0.81 7.15
N LEU A 580 -12.84 0.65 7.29
CA LEU A 580 -13.81 0.72 6.19
C LEU A 580 -14.48 2.10 6.22
N THR A 581 -14.39 2.85 5.12
CA THR A 581 -14.97 4.20 5.03
C THR A 581 -15.93 4.32 3.85
N ALA A 582 -17.12 4.88 4.09
CA ALA A 582 -18.04 5.27 3.01
C ALA A 582 -17.55 6.53 2.28
N HIS A 583 -16.76 7.38 2.94
CA HIS A 583 -16.29 8.64 2.38
C HIS A 583 -14.87 8.53 1.84
N THR A 584 -14.63 9.14 0.68
CA THR A 584 -13.30 9.33 0.09
C THR A 584 -12.73 10.73 0.36
N ASP A 585 -13.35 11.47 1.28
CA ASP A 585 -12.90 12.81 1.62
C ASP A 585 -11.58 12.78 2.40
N THR A 586 -10.68 13.69 2.07
CA THR A 586 -9.33 13.76 2.64
C THR A 586 -9.33 13.98 4.16
N ASN A 587 -10.40 14.55 4.73
CA ASN A 587 -10.48 14.86 6.15
C ASN A 587 -10.74 13.59 6.99
N THR A 588 -11.68 12.74 6.56
CA THR A 588 -11.95 11.45 7.20
C THR A 588 -10.76 10.50 7.12
N VAL A 589 -10.10 10.44 5.95
CA VAL A 589 -8.87 9.63 5.76
C VAL A 589 -7.74 10.15 6.66
N HIS A 590 -7.59 11.46 6.80
CA HIS A 590 -6.57 12.06 7.66
C HIS A 590 -6.82 11.78 9.16
N GLN A 591 -8.08 11.80 9.63
CA GLN A 591 -8.40 11.45 11.02
C GLN A 591 -8.19 9.96 11.33
N VAL A 592 -8.44 9.07 10.37
CA VAL A 592 -8.13 7.64 10.46
C VAL A 592 -6.63 7.41 10.68
N PHE A 593 -5.77 8.13 9.95
CA PHE A 593 -4.31 8.02 10.14
C PHE A 593 -3.80 8.68 11.42
N ILE A 594 -4.44 9.76 11.89
CA ILE A 594 -4.14 10.38 13.20
C ILE A 594 -4.43 9.40 14.34
N ALA A 595 -5.47 8.56 14.20
CA ALA A 595 -5.79 7.49 15.15
C ALA A 595 -4.83 6.28 15.09
N LYS A 596 -3.78 6.31 14.26
CA LYS A 596 -2.81 5.23 14.04
C LYS A 596 -3.42 3.93 13.46
N ALA A 597 -4.34 4.08 12.53
CA ALA A 597 -4.76 2.98 11.66
C ALA A 597 -3.61 2.48 10.77
N ASP A 598 -3.61 1.19 10.44
CA ASP A 598 -2.58 0.55 9.61
C ASP A 598 -2.91 0.60 8.12
N ASP A 599 -4.20 0.59 7.77
CA ASP A 599 -4.68 0.85 6.40
C ASP A 599 -6.15 1.32 6.41
N CYS A 600 -6.65 1.79 5.26
CA CYS A 600 -8.02 2.23 5.08
C CYS A 600 -8.53 1.86 3.68
N VAL A 601 -9.72 1.26 3.61
CA VAL A 601 -10.37 0.82 2.37
C VAL A 601 -11.73 1.50 2.24
N SER A 602 -11.98 2.10 1.08
CA SER A 602 -13.31 2.64 0.80
C SER A 602 -14.30 1.50 0.59
N LYS A 603 -15.47 1.57 1.27
CA LYS A 603 -16.59 0.63 1.14
C LYS A 603 -17.01 0.47 -0.33
N ALA A 604 -16.95 1.53 -1.13
CA ALA A 604 -17.25 1.52 -2.57
C ALA A 604 -16.27 0.68 -3.43
N SER A 605 -15.07 0.39 -2.91
CA SER A 605 -14.02 -0.38 -3.61
C SER A 605 -13.64 -1.68 -2.90
N MET A 606 -14.44 -2.08 -1.91
CA MET A 606 -14.17 -3.20 -1.01
C MET A 606 -14.01 -4.54 -1.76
N GLY A 607 -14.84 -4.82 -2.77
CA GLY A 607 -14.79 -6.09 -3.50
C GLY A 607 -13.46 -6.39 -4.21
N ALA A 608 -12.76 -5.36 -4.72
CA ALA A 608 -11.48 -5.54 -5.42
C ALA A 608 -10.26 -5.29 -4.54
N LYS A 609 -10.42 -4.52 -3.44
CA LYS A 609 -9.28 -4.02 -2.64
C LYS A 609 -9.21 -4.59 -1.24
N LEU A 610 -10.29 -5.15 -0.68
CA LEU A 610 -10.30 -5.60 0.71
C LEU A 610 -9.34 -6.77 0.95
N VAL A 611 -9.44 -7.83 0.13
CA VAL A 611 -8.63 -9.04 0.32
C VAL A 611 -7.12 -8.75 0.23
N PRO A 612 -6.61 -8.07 -0.82
CA PRO A 612 -5.17 -7.77 -0.89
C PRO A 612 -4.67 -6.90 0.27
N ARG A 613 -5.55 -6.04 0.83
CA ARG A 613 -5.22 -5.13 1.93
C ARG A 613 -5.21 -5.86 3.28
N VAL A 614 -6.17 -6.74 3.50
CA VAL A 614 -6.22 -7.62 4.67
C VAL A 614 -5.01 -8.54 4.71
N LEU A 615 -4.66 -9.18 3.58
CA LEU A 615 -3.45 -10.00 3.48
C LEU A 615 -2.19 -9.17 3.76
N SER A 616 -2.07 -7.96 3.18
CA SER A 616 -0.94 -7.07 3.46
C SER A 616 -0.87 -6.60 4.93
N CYS A 617 -2.01 -6.42 5.60
CA CYS A 617 -2.03 -6.08 7.02
C CYS A 617 -1.59 -7.26 7.89
N LEU A 618 -2.05 -8.48 7.59
CA LEU A 618 -1.65 -9.70 8.31
C LEU A 618 -0.15 -9.98 8.11
N GLU A 619 0.38 -9.80 6.90
CA GLU A 619 1.82 -9.97 6.59
C GLU A 619 2.74 -9.01 7.36
N ARG A 620 2.26 -7.81 7.72
CA ARG A 620 3.04 -6.83 8.50
C ARG A 620 3.07 -7.14 10.00
N SER A 621 2.30 -8.13 10.43
CA SER A 621 2.04 -8.43 11.84
C SER A 621 2.87 -9.61 12.36
N PHE A 622 3.54 -10.35 11.47
CA PHE A 622 4.43 -11.47 11.76
C PHE A 622 5.92 -11.12 11.62
#